data_AF-A0A5P9CUY9-F1
#
_entry.id   AF-A0A5P9CUY9-F1
#
_cell.length_a   1.000
_cell.length_b   1.000
_cell.length_c   1.000
_cell.angle_alpha   90.00
_cell.angle_beta   90.00
_cell.angle_gamma   90.00
#
_symmetry.space_group_name_H-M   'P 1'
#
loop_
_entity.id
_entity.type
_entity.pdbx_description
1 polymer ?
#
loop_
_entity_poly.entity_id
_entity_poly.type
_entity_poly.pdbx_seq_one_letter_code
_entity_poly.pdbx_strand_id
1 'polypeptide(L)'
;MVQRLVYFLHEFLKGLAVFQIFELTQDDPKTLQERTLKLSEEAGELAQAVLSVTKAPGSAYKNHSIEDVREEAVDATIVALSILAQACSSRSEFESELERLMSEKCGKWREKVLEQEASAE
;
A
#
# COMPACT_ATOMS: atom_id res chain seq x y z
N MET A 1 -3.62 23.20 -23.59
CA MET A 1 -2.17 23.00 -23.36
C MET A 1 -1.81 23.04 -21.88
N VAL A 2 -2.31 24.03 -21.12
CA VAL A 2 -2.07 24.17 -19.66
C VAL A 2 -2.61 23.01 -18.83
N GLN A 3 -3.83 22.51 -19.10
CA GLN A 3 -4.40 21.36 -18.38
C GLN A 3 -3.58 20.06 -18.52
N ARG A 4 -2.93 19.83 -19.67
CA ARG A 4 -2.10 18.64 -19.90
C ARG A 4 -0.77 18.72 -19.12
N LEU A 5 -0.25 19.93 -18.93
CA LEU A 5 0.96 20.20 -18.14
C LEU A 5 0.68 20.12 -16.63
N VAL A 6 -0.51 20.56 -16.18
CA VAL A 6 -0.95 20.43 -14.78
C VAL A 6 -1.24 18.96 -14.43
N TYR A 7 -1.86 18.19 -15.33
CA TYR A 7 -2.00 16.73 -15.16
C TYR A 7 -0.65 16.04 -15.12
N PHE A 8 0.28 16.42 -16.00
CA PHE A 8 1.63 15.86 -16.02
C PHE A 8 2.39 16.17 -14.74
N LEU A 9 2.36 17.42 -14.23
CA LEU A 9 2.99 17.76 -12.95
C LEU A 9 2.31 17.10 -11.74
N HIS A 10 0.99 16.93 -11.77
CA HIS A 10 0.24 16.29 -10.69
C HIS A 10 0.47 14.77 -10.65
N GLU A 11 0.62 14.10 -11.80
CA GLU A 11 1.10 12.70 -11.88
C GLU A 11 2.57 12.58 -11.47
N PHE A 12 3.41 13.51 -11.91
CA PHE A 12 4.85 13.54 -11.62
C PHE A 12 5.15 13.74 -10.12
N LEU A 13 4.34 14.54 -9.42
CA LEU A 13 4.49 14.78 -7.98
C LEU A 13 3.93 13.64 -7.11
N LYS A 14 2.92 12.90 -7.58
CA LYS A 14 2.34 11.75 -6.85
C LYS A 14 3.22 10.51 -6.85
N GLY A 15 4.19 10.42 -7.76
CA GLY A 15 5.16 9.33 -7.77
C GLY A 15 6.27 9.45 -6.71
N LEU A 16 6.55 10.64 -6.17
CA LEU A 16 7.78 10.92 -5.42
C LEU A 16 8.02 10.08 -4.17
N ALA A 17 6.98 9.65 -3.46
CA ALA A 17 7.14 8.85 -2.24
C ALA A 17 7.35 7.35 -2.54
N VAL A 18 6.53 6.76 -3.42
CA VAL A 18 6.69 5.36 -3.86
C VAL A 18 8.03 5.17 -4.57
N PHE A 19 8.47 6.17 -5.35
CA PHE A 19 9.76 6.12 -6.01
C PHE A 19 10.94 6.10 -5.03
N GLN A 20 10.82 6.58 -3.79
CA GLN A 20 11.92 6.50 -2.82
C GLN A 20 12.00 5.14 -2.10
N ILE A 21 10.94 4.32 -2.16
CA ILE A 21 10.89 3.04 -1.44
C ILE A 21 12.02 2.12 -1.90
N PHE A 22 12.37 2.13 -3.19
CA PHE A 22 13.45 1.29 -3.69
C PHE A 22 14.80 1.64 -3.04
N GLU A 23 15.21 2.90 -3.07
CA GLU A 23 16.49 3.36 -2.47
C GLU A 23 16.50 3.15 -0.97
N LEU A 24 15.43 3.56 -0.27
CA LEU A 24 15.32 3.36 1.16
C LEU A 24 15.39 1.88 1.53
N THR A 25 14.89 0.99 0.65
CA THR A 25 15.00 -0.46 0.85
C THR A 25 16.43 -0.97 0.65
N GLN A 26 17.20 -0.41 -0.27
CA GLN A 26 18.61 -0.79 -0.46
C GLN A 26 19.51 -0.28 0.68
N ASP A 27 19.18 0.88 1.26
CA ASP A 27 19.93 1.48 2.38
C ASP A 27 19.58 0.85 3.75
N ASP A 28 18.40 0.25 3.88
CA ASP A 28 17.93 -0.39 5.11
C ASP A 28 18.47 -1.83 5.22
N PRO A 29 19.22 -2.18 6.28
CA PRO A 29 19.88 -3.49 6.40
C PRO A 29 18.92 -4.67 6.69
N LYS A 30 17.61 -4.43 6.82
CA LYS A 30 16.63 -5.49 7.09
C LYS A 30 16.66 -6.56 6.01
N THR A 31 16.72 -7.81 6.46
CA THR A 31 16.49 -8.99 5.63
C THR A 31 15.05 -9.08 5.16
N LEU A 32 14.80 -9.88 4.12
CA LEU A 32 13.46 -10.16 3.62
C LEU A 32 12.55 -10.74 4.72
N GLN A 33 13.11 -11.59 5.59
CA GLN A 33 12.41 -12.16 6.74
C GLN A 33 12.02 -11.07 7.74
N GLU A 34 12.94 -10.18 8.10
CA GLU A 34 12.67 -9.07 9.03
C GLU A 34 11.64 -8.09 8.47
N ARG A 35 11.70 -7.76 7.17
CA ARG A 35 10.68 -6.94 6.50
C ARG A 35 9.31 -7.62 6.48
N THR A 36 9.27 -8.93 6.25
CA THR A 36 8.02 -9.70 6.29
C THR A 36 7.42 -9.72 7.70
N LEU A 37 8.26 -9.85 8.73
CA LEU A 37 7.82 -9.73 10.12
C LEU A 37 7.31 -8.32 10.44
N LYS A 38 8.01 -7.28 9.96
CA LYS A 38 7.56 -5.89 10.10
C LYS A 38 6.20 -5.68 9.42
N LEU A 39 5.96 -6.27 8.25
CA LEU A 39 4.63 -6.21 7.62
C LEU A 39 3.53 -6.82 8.50
N SER A 40 3.84 -7.90 9.22
CA SER A 40 2.90 -8.50 10.17
C SER A 40 2.61 -7.60 11.38
N GLU A 41 3.59 -6.79 11.80
CA GLU A 41 3.42 -5.77 12.84
C GLU A 41 2.48 -4.67 12.34
N GLU A 42 2.78 -4.03 11.20
CA GLU A 42 1.96 -2.95 10.63
C GLU A 42 0.52 -3.40 10.32
N ALA A 43 0.37 -4.63 9.82
CA ALA A 43 -0.96 -5.20 9.57
C ALA A 43 -1.76 -5.38 10.88
N GLY A 44 -1.07 -5.69 11.98
CA GLY A 44 -1.66 -5.79 13.32
C GLY A 44 -2.05 -4.41 13.88
N GLU A 45 -1.21 -3.40 13.68
CA GLU A 45 -1.49 -2.01 14.08
C GLU A 45 -2.67 -1.44 13.29
N LEU A 46 -2.72 -1.67 11.97
CA LEU A 46 -3.88 -1.35 11.15
C LEU A 46 -5.15 -2.05 11.64
N ALA A 47 -5.08 -3.34 11.95
CA ALA A 47 -6.22 -4.07 12.50
C ALA A 47 -6.66 -3.46 13.84
N GLN A 48 -5.73 -3.12 14.72
CA GLN A 48 -6.04 -2.48 16.00
C GLN A 48 -6.71 -1.12 15.82
N ALA A 49 -6.21 -0.28 14.92
CA ALA A 49 -6.80 1.02 14.61
C ALA A 49 -8.25 0.85 14.12
N VAL A 50 -8.48 -0.05 13.15
CA VAL A 50 -9.83 -0.36 12.63
C VAL A 50 -10.76 -0.88 13.72
N LEU A 51 -10.32 -1.84 14.54
CA LEU A 51 -11.11 -2.41 15.63
C LEU A 51 -11.46 -1.36 16.69
N SER A 52 -10.55 -0.42 16.95
CA SER A 52 -10.79 0.66 17.90
C SER A 52 -11.80 1.68 17.37
N VAL A 53 -11.67 2.16 16.12
CA VAL A 53 -12.63 3.13 15.54
C VAL A 53 -14.02 2.52 15.34
N THR A 54 -14.10 1.23 15.05
CA THR A 54 -15.38 0.51 14.91
C THR A 54 -15.97 0.07 16.25
N LYS A 55 -15.30 0.37 17.37
CA LYS A 55 -15.71 0.01 18.73
C LYS A 55 -15.92 -1.50 18.91
N ALA A 56 -15.08 -2.32 18.28
CA ALA A 56 -15.10 -3.75 18.48
C ALA A 56 -14.92 -4.09 19.99
N PRO A 57 -15.62 -5.13 20.50
CA PRO A 57 -15.48 -5.54 21.90
C PRO A 57 -14.01 -5.80 22.26
N GLY A 58 -13.55 -5.21 23.36
CA GLY A 58 -12.16 -5.35 23.81
C GLY A 58 -11.13 -4.46 23.09
N SER A 59 -11.55 -3.59 22.16
CA SER A 59 -10.63 -2.70 21.41
C SER A 59 -10.95 -1.21 21.56
N ALA A 60 -12.16 -0.85 22.01
CA ALA A 60 -12.59 0.54 22.12
C ALA A 60 -11.72 1.41 23.04
N TYR A 61 -11.09 0.82 24.07
CA TYR A 61 -10.26 1.56 25.05
C TYR A 61 -9.01 2.22 24.45
N LYS A 62 -8.57 1.76 23.27
CA LYS A 62 -7.41 2.31 22.57
C LYS A 62 -7.65 3.70 21.98
N ASN A 63 -8.92 4.12 21.84
CA ASN A 63 -9.32 5.45 21.39
C ASN A 63 -8.62 5.93 20.10
N HIS A 64 -8.38 5.02 19.14
CA HIS A 64 -7.86 5.41 17.85
C HIS A 64 -8.88 6.24 17.06
N SER A 65 -8.35 7.04 16.15
CA SER A 65 -9.05 7.88 15.20
C SER A 65 -9.04 7.26 13.80
N ILE A 66 -9.85 7.81 12.89
CA ILE A 66 -9.80 7.40 11.48
C ILE A 66 -8.50 7.85 10.81
N GLU A 67 -7.84 8.87 11.37
CA GLU A 67 -6.51 9.32 10.97
C GLU A 67 -5.48 8.22 11.24
N ASP A 68 -5.53 7.56 12.40
CA ASP A 68 -4.64 6.43 12.72
C ASP A 68 -4.83 5.30 11.70
N VAL A 69 -6.08 4.95 11.34
CA VAL A 69 -6.34 3.94 10.29
C VAL A 69 -5.65 4.28 8.97
N ARG A 70 -5.59 5.57 8.60
CA ARG A 70 -4.90 6.00 7.36
C ARG A 70 -3.39 5.88 7.48
N GLU A 71 -2.83 6.23 8.63
CA GLU A 71 -1.41 6.12 8.94
C GLU A 71 -0.95 4.67 8.86
N GLU A 72 -1.60 3.79 9.63
CA GLU A 72 -1.26 2.36 9.68
C GLU A 72 -1.46 1.66 8.32
N ALA A 73 -2.43 2.11 7.51
CA ALA A 73 -2.62 1.60 6.16
C ALA A 73 -1.47 1.98 5.22
N VAL A 74 -0.93 3.19 5.39
CA VAL A 74 0.26 3.64 4.65
C VAL A 74 1.49 2.90 5.13
N ASP A 75 1.67 2.68 6.44
CA ASP A 75 2.81 1.95 6.98
C ASP A 75 2.84 0.50 6.48
N ALA A 76 1.70 -0.21 6.55
CA ALA A 76 1.57 -1.53 5.96
C ALA A 76 1.87 -1.54 4.44
N THR A 77 1.46 -0.50 3.71
CA THR A 77 1.73 -0.35 2.28
C THR A 77 3.21 -0.14 2.00
N ILE A 78 3.88 0.73 2.75
CA ILE A 78 5.32 1.01 2.60
C ILE A 78 6.11 -0.28 2.83
N VAL A 79 5.78 -1.04 3.88
CA VAL A 79 6.49 -2.29 4.17
C VAL A 79 6.20 -3.35 3.11
N ALA A 80 4.96 -3.48 2.63
CA ALA A 80 4.65 -4.39 1.52
C ALA A 80 5.41 -4.04 0.23
N LEU A 81 5.47 -2.75 -0.13
CA LEU A 81 6.21 -2.28 -1.31
C LEU A 81 7.71 -2.46 -1.15
N SER A 82 8.23 -2.32 0.06
CA SER A 82 9.64 -2.56 0.34
C SER A 82 10.04 -4.04 0.22
N ILE A 83 9.13 -4.97 0.51
CA ILE A 83 9.33 -6.40 0.25
C ILE A 83 9.42 -6.65 -1.26
N LEU A 84 8.51 -6.04 -2.04
CA LEU A 84 8.58 -6.11 -3.50
C LEU A 84 9.90 -5.52 -4.03
N ALA A 85 10.31 -4.36 -3.53
CA ALA A 85 11.56 -3.71 -3.91
C ALA A 85 12.79 -4.60 -3.62
N GLN A 86 12.84 -5.25 -2.45
CA GLN A 86 13.94 -6.15 -2.08
C GLN A 86 13.96 -7.44 -2.93
N ALA A 87 12.82 -7.84 -3.48
CA ALA A 87 12.73 -8.98 -4.40
C ALA A 87 13.15 -8.64 -5.85
N CYS A 88 13.38 -7.36 -6.16
CA CYS A 88 13.84 -6.89 -7.47
C CYS A 88 15.35 -6.59 -7.45
N SER A 89 16.02 -6.85 -8.57
CA SER A 89 17.47 -6.62 -8.73
C SER A 89 17.79 -5.19 -9.11
N SER A 90 16.80 -4.41 -9.54
CA SER A 90 16.99 -3.02 -9.97
C SER A 90 15.73 -2.19 -9.78
N ARG A 91 15.90 -0.86 -9.73
CA ARG A 91 14.79 0.10 -9.73
C ARG A 91 13.85 -0.08 -10.92
N SER A 92 14.42 -0.28 -12.12
CA SER A 92 13.61 -0.45 -13.34
C SER A 92 12.76 -1.72 -13.29
N GLU A 93 13.29 -2.79 -12.70
CA GLU A 93 12.53 -4.03 -12.50
C GLU A 93 11.41 -3.83 -11.47
N PHE A 94 11.71 -3.17 -10.35
CA PHE A 94 10.71 -2.83 -9.33
C PHE A 94 9.54 -2.02 -9.89
N GLU A 95 9.83 -0.95 -10.65
CA GLU A 95 8.80 -0.10 -11.27
C GLU A 95 7.95 -0.89 -12.27
N SER A 96 8.59 -1.67 -13.15
CA SER A 96 7.91 -2.52 -14.14
C SER A 96 7.02 -3.58 -13.49
N GLU A 97 7.52 -4.26 -12.45
CA GLU A 97 6.77 -5.30 -11.75
C GLU A 97 5.62 -4.71 -10.93
N LEU A 98 5.83 -3.57 -10.27
CA LEU A 98 4.76 -2.87 -9.55
C LEU A 98 3.62 -2.48 -10.49
N GLU A 99 3.94 -1.84 -11.63
CA GLU A 99 2.93 -1.45 -12.62
C GLU A 99 2.17 -2.67 -13.17
N ARG A 100 2.90 -3.70 -13.60
CA ARG A 100 2.33 -4.93 -14.15
C ARG A 100 1.42 -5.62 -13.16
N LEU A 101 1.90 -5.89 -11.94
CA LEU A 101 1.14 -6.59 -10.91
C LEU A 101 -0.07 -5.80 -10.44
N MET A 102 0.06 -4.49 -10.25
CA MET A 102 -1.08 -3.63 -9.85
C MET A 102 -2.16 -3.62 -10.94
N SER A 103 -1.78 -3.45 -12.20
CA SER A 103 -2.71 -3.46 -13.33
C SER A 103 -3.48 -4.79 -13.41
N GLU A 104 -2.76 -5.92 -13.36
CA GLU A 104 -3.37 -7.25 -13.40
C GLU A 104 -4.31 -7.51 -12.22
N LYS A 105 -3.91 -7.14 -11.00
CA LYS A 105 -4.70 -7.40 -9.79
C LYS A 105 -5.92 -6.49 -9.70
N CYS A 106 -5.77 -5.21 -10.04
CA CYS A 106 -6.89 -4.27 -10.10
C CYS A 106 -7.89 -4.65 -11.21
N GLY A 107 -7.42 -5.12 -12.36
CA GLY A 107 -8.26 -5.64 -13.44
C GLY A 107 -9.13 -6.81 -12.94
N LYS A 108 -8.51 -7.84 -12.36
CA LYS A 108 -9.21 -8.99 -11.76
C LYS A 108 -10.18 -8.60 -10.65
N TRP A 109 -9.84 -7.61 -9.84
CA TRP A 109 -10.73 -7.14 -8.79
C TRP A 109 -11.96 -6.42 -9.36
N ARG A 110 -11.76 -5.58 -10.39
CA ARG A 110 -12.85 -4.89 -11.07
C ARG A 110 -13.85 -5.87 -11.68
N GLU A 111 -13.38 -6.93 -12.34
CA GLU A 111 -14.23 -7.98 -12.90
C GLU A 111 -15.13 -8.61 -11.82
N LYS A 112 -14.57 -8.96 -10.66
CA LYS A 112 -15.34 -9.54 -9.54
C LYS A 112 -16.39 -8.60 -8.96
N VAL A 113 -16.11 -7.30 -8.89
CA VAL A 113 -17.08 -6.31 -8.39
C VAL A 113 -18.28 -6.24 -9.35
N LEU A 114 -18.03 -6.20 -10.66
CA LEU A 114 -19.09 -6.16 -11.67
C LEU A 114 -19.93 -7.46 -11.70
N GLU A 115 -19.31 -8.62 -11.52
CA GLU A 115 -20.01 -9.91 -11.41
C GLU A 115 -20.96 -9.96 -10.19
N GLN A 116 -20.53 -9.39 -9.06
CA GLN A 116 -21.34 -9.33 -7.83
C GLN A 116 -22.56 -8.43 -8.01
N GLU A 117 -22.40 -7.28 -8.68
CA GLU A 117 -23.51 -6.38 -8.98
C GLU A 117 -24.53 -7.03 -9.93
N ALA A 118 -24.06 -7.69 -10.99
CA ALA A 118 -24.93 -8.38 -11.94
C ALA A 118 -25.67 -9.62 -11.36
N SER A 119 -25.15 -10.20 -10.27
CA SER A 119 -25.78 -11.33 -9.57
C SER A 119 -26.75 -10.89 -8.47
N ALA A 120 -26.79 -9.60 -8.15
CA ALA A 120 -27.67 -9.01 -7.14
C ALA A 120 -28.96 -8.41 -7.73
N GLU A 121 -29.08 -8.38 -9.07
CA GLU A 121 -30.30 -8.02 -9.84
C GLU A 121 -31.08 -9.28 -10.27
#